data_AF-A0A920M955-F1
#
_entry.id   AF-A0A920M955-F1
#
_cell.length_a   1.000
_cell.length_b   1.000
_cell.length_c   1.000
_cell.angle_alpha   90.00
_cell.angle_beta   90.00
_cell.angle_gamma   90.00
#
_symmetry.space_group_name_H-M   'P 1'
#
loop_
_entity.id
_entity.type
_entity.pdbx_description
1 polymer ?
#
loop_
_entity_poly.entity_id
_entity_poly.type
_entity_poly.pdbx_seq_one_letter_code
_entity_poly.pdbx_strand_id
1 'polypeptide(L)'
;MDIYVQKQPGEPLGLEVHSAVFDQIRTCDNHCEFCFIYQLPKGMRKSLYLKDDDYRLSFLYGNFTTLTRFTEADLERVVEEGLSPLNVSIHATDNEVRNEMLRNRRGGPSLRWLDELLRHGIEVHGQVVVCPDINDGLILEDTLAQSTRGTYR
;
A
#
# COMPACT_ATOMS: atom_id res chain seq x y z
N MET A 1 -2.04 31.11 18.00
CA MET A 1 -1.34 32.30 17.47
C MET A 1 -1.70 32.30 16.02
N ASP A 2 -2.58 33.21 15.65
CA ASP A 2 -3.33 33.09 14.41
C ASP A 2 -2.78 34.14 13.44
N ILE A 3 -2.40 33.71 12.24
CA ILE A 3 -1.84 34.57 11.20
C ILE A 3 -2.86 34.67 10.07
N TYR A 4 -3.23 35.90 9.73
CA TYR A 4 -4.14 36.20 8.63
C TYR A 4 -3.34 36.67 7.42
N VAL A 5 -3.52 36.00 6.29
CA VAL A 5 -2.83 36.32 5.02
C VAL A 5 -3.87 36.76 4.00
N GLN A 6 -3.66 37.94 3.40
CA GLN A 6 -4.50 38.47 2.32
C GLN A 6 -3.89 38.11 0.97
N LYS A 7 -4.69 37.58 0.05
CA LYS A 7 -4.26 37.25 -1.32
C LYS A 7 -5.32 37.68 -2.34
N GLN A 8 -4.92 37.97 -3.57
CA GLN A 8 -5.90 38.21 -4.64
C GLN A 8 -6.53 36.89 -5.15
N PRO A 9 -7.74 36.94 -5.74
CA PRO A 9 -8.32 35.79 -6.43
C PRO A 9 -7.38 35.28 -7.54
N GLY A 10 -7.11 33.97 -7.56
CA GLY A 10 -6.17 33.34 -8.50
C GLY A 10 -4.69 33.45 -8.13
N GLU A 11 -4.31 34.26 -7.14
CA GLU A 11 -2.92 34.37 -6.69
C GLU A 11 -2.55 33.20 -5.75
N PRO A 12 -1.39 32.54 -5.94
CA PRO A 12 -0.89 31.53 -5.02
C PRO A 12 -0.52 32.16 -3.67
N LEU A 13 -0.63 31.41 -2.57
CA LEU A 13 -0.30 31.87 -1.22
C LEU A 13 1.20 32.15 -1.00
N GLY A 14 2.06 31.88 -1.99
CA GLY A 14 3.52 31.90 -1.83
C GLY A 14 4.04 30.82 -0.86
N LEU A 15 3.18 29.88 -0.47
CA LEU A 15 3.46 28.76 0.41
C LEU A 15 3.22 27.47 -0.37
N GLU A 16 4.25 26.62 -0.42
CA GLU A 16 4.16 25.29 -1.01
C GLU A 16 4.50 24.26 0.06
N VAL A 17 3.70 23.20 0.14
CA VAL A 17 4.00 22.07 1.01
C VAL A 17 5.10 21.25 0.34
N HIS A 18 6.30 21.24 0.93
CA HIS A 18 7.51 20.65 0.33
C HIS A 18 7.38 19.13 0.04
N SER A 19 6.49 18.43 0.75
CA SER A 19 6.26 17.00 0.54
C SER A 19 4.83 16.60 0.88
N ALA A 20 4.31 15.61 0.15
CA ALA A 20 3.02 14.98 0.41
C ALA A 20 2.90 14.41 1.82
N VAL A 21 4.06 14.10 2.41
CA VAL A 21 4.21 13.53 3.73
C VAL A 21 5.18 14.41 4.51
N PHE A 22 4.76 14.90 5.68
CA PHE A 22 5.58 15.80 6.50
C PHE A 22 6.78 15.10 7.18
N ASP A 23 6.79 13.77 7.22
CA ASP A 23 7.88 12.94 7.72
C ASP A 23 8.51 12.08 6.59
N GLN A 24 9.41 11.17 6.95
CA GLN A 24 10.03 10.27 5.98
C GLN A 24 9.03 9.23 5.47
N ILE A 25 9.05 9.02 4.14
CA ILE A 25 8.26 7.97 3.48
C ILE A 25 8.64 6.60 4.06
N ARG A 26 7.63 5.82 4.44
CA ARG A 26 7.83 4.42 4.82
C ARG A 26 8.17 3.59 3.59
N THR A 27 9.30 2.90 3.66
CA THR A 27 9.78 2.09 2.54
C THR A 27 9.25 0.65 2.58
N CYS A 28 9.45 -0.14 1.54
CA CYS A 28 9.15 -1.57 1.51
C CYS A 28 10.39 -2.39 1.93
N ASP A 29 10.21 -3.41 2.78
CA ASP A 29 11.28 -4.36 3.15
C ASP A 29 11.10 -5.77 2.57
N ASN A 30 10.08 -5.98 1.72
CA ASN A 30 9.84 -7.25 1.03
C ASN A 30 10.94 -7.52 0.00
N HIS A 31 11.30 -8.78 -0.19
CA HIS A 31 12.31 -9.19 -1.18
C HIS A 31 11.66 -9.97 -2.32
N CYS A 32 10.54 -9.46 -2.83
CA CYS A 32 9.72 -10.17 -3.82
C CYS A 32 10.53 -10.52 -5.06
N GLU A 33 10.28 -11.70 -5.61
CA GLU A 33 10.96 -12.17 -6.82
C GLU A 33 10.66 -11.29 -8.05
N PHE A 34 9.44 -10.78 -8.13
CA PHE A 34 8.95 -9.89 -9.17
C PHE A 34 9.22 -8.39 -8.91
N CYS A 35 9.98 -8.06 -7.87
CA CYS A 35 10.21 -6.66 -7.49
C CYS A 35 11.08 -5.93 -8.55
N PHE A 36 10.43 -5.06 -9.32
CA PHE A 36 11.07 -4.27 -10.37
C PHE A 36 12.28 -3.45 -9.88
N ILE A 37 12.22 -2.93 -8.66
CA ILE A 37 13.30 -2.08 -8.11
C ILE A 37 14.60 -2.87 -7.94
N TYR A 38 14.54 -4.17 -7.62
CA TYR A 38 15.76 -5.01 -7.58
C TYR A 38 16.33 -5.31 -8.97
N GLN A 39 15.52 -5.19 -10.02
CA GLN A 39 15.92 -5.43 -11.40
C GLN A 39 16.52 -4.17 -12.06
N LEU A 40 16.48 -3.01 -11.39
CA LEU A 40 17.06 -1.78 -11.91
C LEU A 40 18.59 -1.84 -11.96
N PRO A 41 19.22 -1.35 -13.04
CA PRO A 41 20.68 -1.29 -13.14
C PRO A 41 21.24 -0.29 -12.12
N LYS A 42 22.51 -0.46 -11.74
CA LYS A 42 23.20 0.44 -10.79
C LYS A 42 23.49 1.81 -11.43
N GLY A 43 23.57 2.85 -10.59
CA GLY A 43 23.97 4.20 -11.00
C GLY A 43 22.84 5.10 -11.52
N MET A 44 21.58 4.66 -11.44
CA MET A 44 20.42 5.48 -11.76
C MET A 44 20.13 6.53 -10.68
N ARG A 45 19.18 7.45 -10.96
CA ARG A 45 18.72 8.46 -10.01
C ARG A 45 18.24 7.78 -8.73
N LYS A 46 18.71 8.25 -7.56
CA LYS A 46 18.39 7.67 -6.23
C LYS A 46 16.89 7.44 -5.99
N SER A 47 16.05 8.35 -6.50
CA SER A 47 14.58 8.25 -6.37
C SER A 47 13.99 7.01 -7.04
N LEU A 48 14.66 6.44 -8.06
CA LEU A 48 14.19 5.23 -8.75
C LEU A 48 14.39 3.96 -7.92
N TYR A 49 15.26 3.99 -6.91
CA TYR A 49 15.46 2.87 -6.00
C TYR A 49 14.60 2.94 -4.73
N LEU A 50 13.74 3.97 -4.61
CA LEU A 50 12.84 4.08 -3.47
C LEU A 50 11.71 3.08 -3.65
N LYS A 51 11.67 2.07 -2.77
CA LYS A 51 10.53 1.16 -2.65
C LYS A 51 9.61 1.76 -1.60
N ASP A 52 8.50 2.34 -1.99
CA ASP A 52 7.50 2.78 -1.02
C ASP A 52 6.57 1.63 -0.62
N ASP A 53 6.02 1.71 0.59
CA ASP A 53 4.99 0.80 1.11
C ASP A 53 4.02 1.59 2.03
N ASP A 54 3.94 2.90 1.80
CA ASP A 54 3.30 3.86 2.68
C ASP A 54 1.83 4.05 2.31
N TYR A 55 0.92 3.71 3.24
CA TYR A 55 -0.53 3.85 3.00
C TYR A 55 -0.95 5.29 2.70
N ARG A 56 -0.19 6.30 3.15
CA ARG A 56 -0.48 7.70 2.87
C ARG A 56 -0.27 8.01 1.39
N LEU A 57 0.80 7.46 0.79
CA LEU A 57 1.03 7.56 -0.64
C LEU A 57 0.04 6.69 -1.44
N SER A 58 -0.42 5.60 -0.82
CA SER A 58 -1.50 4.78 -1.39
C SER A 58 -2.80 5.55 -1.57
N PHE A 59 -3.19 6.31 -0.55
CA PHE A 59 -4.35 7.20 -0.59
C PHE A 59 -4.13 8.41 -1.52
N LEU A 60 -2.99 9.11 -1.39
CA LEU A 60 -2.76 10.38 -2.10
C LEU A 60 -2.45 10.21 -3.60
N TYR A 61 -1.74 9.14 -3.97
CA TYR A 61 -1.19 8.96 -5.31
C TYR A 61 -1.50 7.61 -5.95
N GLY A 62 -2.22 6.73 -5.26
CA GLY A 62 -2.56 5.41 -5.79
C GLY A 62 -1.43 4.39 -5.72
N ASN A 63 -0.38 4.64 -4.92
CA ASN A 63 0.72 3.70 -4.78
C ASN A 63 0.27 2.41 -4.08
N PHE A 64 0.80 1.27 -4.48
CA PHE A 64 0.42 0.00 -3.87
C PHE A 64 1.21 -0.28 -2.58
N THR A 65 0.50 -0.59 -1.50
CA THR A 65 1.08 -1.11 -0.26
C THR A 65 0.80 -2.61 -0.12
N THR A 66 1.74 -3.33 0.48
CA THR A 66 1.64 -4.76 0.82
C THR A 66 1.13 -4.98 2.24
N LEU A 67 0.97 -3.90 3.01
CA LEU A 67 0.58 -3.86 4.42
C LEU A 67 1.56 -4.58 5.37
N THR A 68 2.73 -5.03 4.92
CA THR A 68 3.69 -5.77 5.78
C THR A 68 4.33 -4.90 6.85
N ARG A 69 4.35 -3.58 6.63
CA ARG A 69 4.75 -2.55 7.61
C ARG A 69 3.59 -1.78 8.23
N PHE A 70 2.36 -2.19 7.96
CA PHE A 70 1.16 -1.57 8.53
C PHE A 70 1.01 -1.98 10.01
N THR A 71 0.57 -1.03 10.83
CA THR A 71 0.47 -1.18 12.29
C THR A 71 -0.92 -0.83 12.79
N GLU A 72 -1.22 -1.17 14.05
CA GLU A 72 -2.49 -0.83 14.69
C GLU A 72 -2.77 0.68 14.68
N ALA A 73 -1.74 1.48 14.99
CA ALA A 73 -1.86 2.94 14.96
C ALA A 73 -2.11 3.49 13.54
N ASP A 74 -1.64 2.78 12.50
CA ASP A 74 -1.97 3.17 11.12
C ASP A 74 -3.42 2.81 10.78
N LEU A 75 -3.91 1.66 11.26
CA LEU A 75 -5.30 1.26 11.09
C LEU A 75 -6.25 2.26 11.75
N GLU A 76 -6.02 2.56 13.03
CA GLU A 76 -6.80 3.54 13.80
C GLU A 76 -6.87 4.86 13.05
N ARG A 77 -5.73 5.36 12.59
CA ARG A 77 -5.66 6.61 11.84
C ARG A 77 -6.39 6.56 10.50
N VAL A 78 -6.23 5.48 9.73
CA VAL A 78 -6.96 5.30 8.46
C VAL A 78 -8.47 5.33 8.68
N VAL A 79 -8.93 4.68 9.74
CA VAL A 79 -10.36 4.59 10.07
C VAL A 79 -10.89 5.93 10.58
N GLU A 80 -10.20 6.58 11.51
CA GLU A 80 -10.60 7.87 12.09
C GLU A 80 -10.62 9.00 11.05
N GLU A 81 -9.60 9.05 10.18
CA GLU A 81 -9.48 10.07 9.14
C GLU A 81 -10.26 9.71 7.86
N GLY A 82 -10.80 8.49 7.75
CA GLY A 82 -11.57 8.02 6.59
C GLY A 82 -10.73 7.93 5.31
N LEU A 83 -9.49 7.44 5.41
CA LEU A 83 -8.55 7.38 4.27
C LEU A 83 -8.95 6.25 3.31
N SER A 84 -9.71 6.61 2.28
CA SER A 84 -10.27 5.68 1.30
C SER A 84 -10.35 6.33 -0.10
N PRO A 85 -10.02 5.61 -1.20
CA PRO A 85 -9.60 4.21 -1.25
C PRO A 85 -8.12 4.00 -0.93
N LEU A 86 -7.75 2.78 -0.53
CA LEU A 86 -6.36 2.33 -0.45
C LEU A 86 -6.03 1.31 -1.54
N ASN A 87 -4.85 1.41 -2.13
CA ASN A 87 -4.35 0.50 -3.16
C ASN A 87 -3.48 -0.58 -2.51
N VAL A 88 -3.95 -1.83 -2.50
CA VAL A 88 -3.31 -2.95 -1.79
C VAL A 88 -2.84 -4.02 -2.76
N SER A 89 -1.56 -4.36 -2.70
CA SER A 89 -0.99 -5.49 -3.46
C SER A 89 -1.18 -6.79 -2.67
N ILE A 90 -2.10 -7.62 -3.16
CA ILE A 90 -2.59 -8.83 -2.49
C ILE A 90 -1.73 -10.04 -2.86
N HIS A 91 -1.49 -10.30 -4.15
CA HIS A 91 -0.73 -11.46 -4.65
C HIS A 91 -1.33 -12.85 -4.33
N ALA A 92 -1.54 -13.19 -3.07
CA ALA A 92 -2.21 -14.40 -2.62
C ALA A 92 -2.93 -14.15 -1.29
N THR A 93 -4.05 -14.85 -1.07
CA THR A 93 -4.74 -14.91 0.23
C THR A 93 -4.28 -16.09 1.10
N ASP A 94 -3.56 -17.05 0.53
CA ASP A 94 -2.85 -18.06 1.29
C ASP A 94 -1.62 -17.45 2.00
N ASN A 95 -1.49 -17.73 3.31
CA ASN A 95 -0.44 -17.14 4.14
C ASN A 95 0.97 -17.61 3.74
N GLU A 96 1.13 -18.89 3.42
CA GLU A 96 2.42 -19.49 3.10
C GLU A 96 2.88 -19.01 1.72
N VAL A 97 2.00 -19.05 0.73
CA VAL A 97 2.30 -18.55 -0.62
C VAL A 97 2.61 -17.07 -0.60
N ARG A 98 1.83 -16.26 0.13
CA ARG A 98 2.10 -14.81 0.25
C ARG A 98 3.45 -14.53 0.91
N ASN A 99 3.83 -15.30 1.94
CA ASN A 99 5.15 -15.18 2.58
C ASN A 99 6.29 -15.50 1.61
N GLU A 100 6.13 -16.55 0.81
CA GLU A 100 7.11 -16.96 -0.21
C GLU A 100 7.26 -15.90 -1.30
N MET A 101 6.14 -15.45 -1.88
CA MET A 101 6.13 -14.42 -2.93
C MET A 101 6.78 -13.12 -2.50
N LEU A 102 6.50 -12.65 -1.28
CA LEU A 102 7.08 -11.42 -0.73
C LEU A 102 8.48 -11.62 -0.15
N ARG A 103 8.93 -12.88 -0.01
CA ARG A 103 10.11 -13.29 0.75
C ARG A 103 10.18 -12.59 2.12
N ASN A 104 9.03 -12.51 2.79
CA ASN A 104 8.86 -11.84 4.06
C ASN A 104 7.85 -12.61 4.92
N ARG A 105 8.29 -13.04 6.11
CA ARG A 105 7.43 -13.77 7.08
C ARG A 105 6.22 -12.99 7.58
N ARG A 106 6.21 -11.66 7.36
CA ARG A 106 5.09 -10.78 7.69
C ARG A 106 4.05 -10.72 6.58
N GLY A 107 4.32 -11.33 5.42
CA GLY A 107 3.46 -11.31 4.24
C GLY A 107 2.07 -11.87 4.53
N GLY A 108 1.98 -13.13 4.93
CA GLY A 108 0.74 -13.77 5.35
C GLY A 108 0.06 -13.00 6.49
N PRO A 109 0.73 -12.78 7.64
CA PRO A 109 0.13 -12.07 8.77
C PRO A 109 -0.39 -10.66 8.47
N SER A 110 0.07 -9.99 7.40
CA SER A 110 -0.44 -8.67 7.02
C SER A 110 -1.83 -8.71 6.37
N LEU A 111 -2.31 -9.87 5.91
CA LEU A 111 -3.66 -10.04 5.39
C LEU A 111 -4.75 -9.67 6.40
N ARG A 112 -4.47 -9.82 7.70
CA ARG A 112 -5.40 -9.38 8.76
C ARG A 112 -5.75 -7.89 8.66
N TRP A 113 -4.82 -7.07 8.17
CA TRP A 113 -5.04 -5.63 8.00
C TRP A 113 -5.97 -5.36 6.83
N LEU A 114 -5.85 -6.12 5.74
CA LEU A 114 -6.80 -6.06 4.64
C LEU A 114 -8.22 -6.37 5.14
N ASP A 115 -8.36 -7.43 5.95
CA ASP A 115 -9.66 -7.78 6.54
C ASP A 115 -10.21 -6.65 7.42
N GLU A 116 -9.39 -6.01 8.27
CA GLU A 116 -9.88 -4.90 9.11
C GLU A 116 -10.25 -3.65 8.32
N LEU A 117 -9.46 -3.29 7.31
CA LEU A 117 -9.78 -2.17 6.43
C LEU A 117 -11.17 -2.37 5.81
N LEU A 118 -11.43 -3.57 5.28
CA LEU A 118 -12.72 -3.92 4.69
C LEU A 118 -13.86 -3.92 5.72
N ARG A 119 -13.64 -4.42 6.94
CA ARG A 119 -14.64 -4.41 8.01
C ARG A 119 -15.02 -3.01 8.46
N HIS A 120 -14.07 -2.08 8.44
CA HIS A 120 -14.31 -0.66 8.73
C HIS A 120 -14.85 0.13 7.52
N GLY A 121 -15.13 -0.53 6.40
CA GLY A 121 -15.70 0.10 5.21
C GLY A 121 -14.71 0.94 4.40
N ILE A 122 -13.41 0.73 4.57
CA ILE A 122 -12.38 1.33 3.72
C ILE A 122 -12.42 0.63 2.36
N GLU A 123 -12.58 1.41 1.28
CA GLU A 123 -12.53 0.89 -0.07
C GLU A 123 -11.10 0.48 -0.41
N VAL A 124 -10.92 -0.73 -0.95
CA VAL A 124 -9.61 -1.24 -1.35
C VAL A 124 -9.59 -1.54 -2.84
N HIS A 125 -8.62 -0.96 -3.53
CA HIS A 125 -8.25 -1.32 -4.89
C HIS A 125 -7.17 -2.40 -4.82
N GLY A 126 -7.59 -3.65 -5.03
CA GLY A 126 -6.71 -4.81 -4.97
C GLY A 126 -5.93 -5.04 -6.26
N GLN A 127 -4.64 -5.33 -6.14
CA GLN A 127 -3.79 -5.82 -7.23
C GLN A 127 -3.28 -7.23 -6.92
N VAL A 128 -3.26 -8.09 -7.94
CA VAL A 128 -2.64 -9.40 -7.88
C VAL A 128 -1.59 -9.48 -8.98
N VAL A 129 -0.32 -9.66 -8.59
CA VAL A 129 0.75 -10.06 -9.51
C VAL A 129 0.76 -11.58 -9.55
N VAL A 130 0.62 -12.16 -10.74
CA VAL A 130 0.60 -13.61 -10.93
C VAL A 130 1.97 -14.06 -11.44
N CYS A 131 2.54 -15.03 -10.74
CA CYS A 131 3.80 -15.69 -11.03
C CYS A 131 3.51 -17.16 -11.37
N PRO A 132 3.93 -17.65 -12.55
CA PRO A 132 3.74 -19.04 -12.95
C PRO A 132 4.28 -20.02 -11.91
N ASP A 133 3.55 -21.11 -11.68
CA ASP A 133 3.89 -22.18 -10.73
C ASP A 133 4.00 -21.76 -9.25
N ILE A 134 3.66 -20.51 -8.91
CA ILE A 134 3.71 -19.99 -7.53
C ILE A 134 2.31 -19.65 -7.01
N ASN A 135 1.59 -18.78 -7.72
CA ASN A 135 0.25 -18.33 -7.31
C ASN A 135 -0.76 -18.30 -8.46
N ASP A 136 -0.52 -19.08 -9.52
CA ASP A 136 -1.47 -19.33 -10.59
C ASP A 136 -2.41 -20.51 -10.25
N GLY A 137 -3.26 -20.89 -11.21
CA GLY A 137 -4.22 -21.99 -11.05
C GLY A 137 -5.15 -21.79 -9.84
N LEU A 138 -5.25 -22.83 -8.99
CA LEU A 138 -6.16 -22.84 -7.85
C LEU A 138 -5.87 -21.72 -6.83
N ILE A 139 -4.60 -21.35 -6.64
CA ILE A 139 -4.23 -20.28 -5.69
C ILE A 139 -4.78 -18.93 -6.17
N LEU A 140 -4.71 -18.69 -7.48
CA LEU A 140 -5.31 -17.48 -8.07
C LEU A 140 -6.83 -17.50 -7.95
N GLU A 141 -7.47 -18.63 -8.26
CA GLU A 141 -8.93 -18.79 -8.12
C GLU A 141 -9.39 -18.52 -6.69
N ASP A 142 -8.70 -19.08 -5.70
CA ASP A 142 -8.97 -18.85 -4.28
C ASP A 142 -8.75 -17.38 -3.89
N THR A 143 -7.67 -16.78 -4.37
CA THR A 143 -7.36 -15.35 -4.13
C THR A 143 -8.46 -14.46 -4.68
N LEU A 144 -8.93 -14.72 -5.91
CA LEU A 144 -10.02 -13.95 -6.52
C LEU A 144 -11.35 -14.19 -5.80
N ALA A 145 -11.65 -15.42 -5.42
CA ALA A 145 -12.89 -15.77 -4.71
C ALA A 145 -12.98 -15.10 -3.33
N GLN A 146 -11.86 -15.01 -2.61
CA GLN A 146 -11.79 -14.35 -1.30
C GLN A 146 -11.77 -12.82 -1.45
N SER A 147 -11.02 -12.28 -2.42
CA SER A 147 -10.85 -10.83 -2.59
C SER A 147 -12.08 -10.13 -3.17
N THR A 148 -12.94 -10.84 -3.91
CA THR A 148 -14.18 -10.28 -4.51
C THR A 148 -15.38 -10.36 -3.58
N ARG A 149 -15.32 -11.22 -2.55
CA ARG A 149 -16.34 -11.29 -1.50
C ARG A 149 -16.01 -10.25 -0.45
N GLY A 150 -16.30 -8.98 -0.73
CA GLY A 150 -16.30 -7.89 0.27
C GLY A 150 -17.38 -8.06 1.34
N THR A 151 -17.57 -9.27 1.86
CA THR A 151 -18.60 -9.64 2.82
C THR A 151 -18.17 -10.95 3.50
N TYR A 152 -17.32 -10.83 4.50
CA TYR A 152 -17.44 -11.73 5.65
C TYR A 152 -18.77 -11.36 6.32
N ARG A 153 -19.83 -12.11 6.00
CA ARG A 153 -21.02 -12.15 6.84
C ARG A 153 -20.74 -12.95 8.09
#